data_AF-A0A7X8M6E7-F1
#
_entry.id   AF-A0A7X8M6E7-F1
#
_cell.length_a   1.000
_cell.length_b   1.000
_cell.length_c   1.000
_cell.angle_alpha   90.00
_cell.angle_beta   90.00
_cell.angle_gamma   90.00
#
_symmetry.space_group_name_H-M   'P 1'
#
loop_
_entity.id
_entity.type
_entity.pdbx_description
1 polymer ?
#
loop_
_entity_poly.entity_id
_entity_poly.type
_entity_poly.pdbx_seq_one_letter_code
_entity_poly.pdbx_strand_id
1 'polypeptide(L)'
;LRYKFSWSPRGVLLAGRNSARYLRQGRMVEIPASALFKNPWVKNVAGVGDLEVYPNRDSLPYQRLYGLEQAHTVFRGTLRYPGWCDTMAVLTAAGLLDDSFRQDLAGKSWRQMWVDKYRLSDDAPASQLAAALQIPLNGGVFKSMEWLGLFSSAAIGADSLLDGLTQVMQRRMAYHPGERDLVVLQHDFQVQFGDHTPRRTSACLIDYGMPFGDSSMSRTVGLPAAVAAKWIWLKRIHLTGVRIPVEPEIYLPILSELRRMGIRIVETDESE
;
A
#
# COMPACT_ATOMS: atom_id res chain seq x y z
N LEU A 1 -12.75 -0.99 -5.55
CA LEU A 1 -11.43 -0.57 -4.99
C LEU A 1 -11.36 -0.50 -3.46
N ARG A 2 -12.41 -0.08 -2.73
CA ARG A 2 -12.39 -0.01 -1.24
C ARG A 2 -11.16 0.72 -0.68
N TYR A 3 -10.76 1.79 -1.35
CA TYR A 3 -9.61 2.61 -1.00
C TYR A 3 -9.91 4.06 -1.31
N LYS A 4 -9.45 4.97 -0.45
CA LYS A 4 -9.46 6.42 -0.67
C LYS A 4 -8.09 6.98 -0.34
N PHE A 5 -7.68 8.03 -1.04
CA PHE A 5 -6.34 8.61 -0.85
C PHE A 5 -6.29 9.49 0.38
N SER A 6 -5.46 9.10 1.35
CA SER A 6 -5.05 9.92 2.50
C SER A 6 -3.63 10.47 2.36
N TRP A 7 -2.95 10.16 1.25
CA TRP A 7 -1.61 10.63 0.89
C TRP A 7 -1.44 10.60 -0.65
N SER A 8 -0.26 10.97 -1.15
CA SER A 8 0.02 11.15 -2.59
C SER A 8 -0.51 10.01 -3.48
N PRO A 9 -1.54 10.26 -4.33
CA PRO A 9 -2.11 9.24 -5.21
C PRO A 9 -1.08 8.69 -6.21
N ARG A 10 -0.24 9.57 -6.76
CA ARG A 10 0.84 9.19 -7.66
C ARG A 10 1.84 8.26 -6.97
N GLY A 11 2.16 8.53 -5.69
CA GLY A 11 3.02 7.69 -4.86
C GLY A 11 2.45 6.28 -4.66
N VAL A 12 1.13 6.15 -4.46
CA VAL A 12 0.45 4.85 -4.36
C VAL A 12 0.61 4.05 -5.65
N LEU A 13 0.40 4.68 -6.81
CA LEU A 13 0.47 4.01 -8.11
C LEU A 13 1.91 3.65 -8.49
N LEU A 14 2.88 4.54 -8.24
CA LEU A 14 4.30 4.25 -8.42
C LEU A 14 4.77 3.10 -7.52
N ALA A 15 4.24 3.00 -6.29
CA ALA A 15 4.58 1.90 -5.40
C ALA A 15 4.23 0.54 -6.02
N GLY A 16 3.21 0.49 -6.88
CA GLY A 16 2.80 -0.70 -7.64
C GLY A 16 3.76 -1.12 -8.74
N ARG A 17 4.78 -0.32 -9.07
CA ARG A 17 5.82 -0.65 -10.06
C ARG A 17 7.08 -1.25 -9.44
N ASN A 18 7.15 -1.36 -8.12
CA ASN A 18 8.33 -1.90 -7.46
C ASN A 18 8.36 -3.43 -7.57
N SER A 19 9.54 -4.00 -7.79
CA SER A 19 9.78 -5.39 -7.45
C SER A 19 9.84 -5.56 -5.92
N ALA A 20 9.69 -6.79 -5.46
CA ALA A 20 9.84 -7.11 -4.06
C ALA A 20 10.75 -8.32 -3.83
N ARG A 21 11.45 -8.32 -2.70
CA ARG A 21 12.33 -9.42 -2.28
C ARG A 21 12.15 -9.65 -0.79
N TYR A 22 12.08 -10.91 -0.38
CA TYR A 22 11.92 -11.26 1.03
C TYR A 22 12.44 -12.67 1.31
N LEU A 23 12.63 -13.00 2.58
CA LEU A 23 13.06 -14.33 3.02
C LEU A 23 11.84 -15.13 3.48
N ARG A 24 11.71 -16.38 3.04
CA ARG A 24 10.66 -17.30 3.47
C ARG A 24 11.25 -18.69 3.66
N GLN A 25 11.17 -19.22 4.89
CA GLN A 25 11.67 -20.55 5.25
C GLN A 25 13.12 -20.79 4.78
N GLY A 26 13.99 -19.79 4.99
CA GLY A 26 15.41 -19.83 4.61
C GLY A 26 15.68 -19.61 3.12
N ARG A 27 14.65 -19.44 2.29
CA ARG A 27 14.79 -19.20 0.85
C ARG A 27 14.44 -17.77 0.48
N MET A 28 15.26 -17.18 -0.37
CA MET A 28 14.97 -15.88 -0.95
C MET A 28 13.86 -16.01 -1.99
N VAL A 29 12.85 -15.16 -1.89
CA VAL A 29 11.77 -15.04 -2.87
C VAL A 29 11.89 -13.67 -3.53
N GLU A 30 11.86 -13.66 -4.86
CA GLU A 30 11.87 -12.44 -5.66
C GLU A 30 10.59 -12.36 -6.49
N ILE A 31 9.91 -11.22 -6.42
CA ILE A 31 8.68 -10.94 -7.13
C ILE A 31 8.93 -9.77 -8.07
N PRO A 32 8.88 -9.97 -9.41
CA PRO A 32 9.00 -8.88 -10.36
C PRO A 32 7.77 -7.96 -10.26
N ALA A 33 7.92 -6.70 -10.66
CA ALA A 33 6.85 -5.70 -10.62
C ALA A 33 5.56 -6.16 -11.33
N SER A 34 5.68 -6.87 -12.45
CA SER A 34 4.56 -7.42 -13.22
C SER A 34 3.75 -8.50 -12.49
N ALA A 35 4.28 -9.06 -11.40
CA ALA A 35 3.64 -10.07 -10.58
C ALA A 35 3.32 -9.59 -9.15
N LEU A 36 3.62 -8.32 -8.81
CA LEU A 36 3.52 -7.78 -7.44
C LEU A 36 2.14 -7.99 -6.81
N PHE A 37 1.07 -7.78 -7.60
CA PHE A 37 -0.31 -7.90 -7.15
C PHE A 37 -0.93 -9.27 -7.42
N LYS A 38 -0.16 -10.23 -7.95
CA LYS A 38 -0.66 -11.59 -8.20
C LYS A 38 -0.56 -12.40 -6.91
N ASN A 39 -1.60 -13.17 -6.60
CA ASN A 39 -1.66 -14.07 -5.43
C ASN A 39 -1.35 -13.37 -4.09
N PRO A 40 -2.09 -12.30 -3.72
CA PRO A 40 -1.94 -11.70 -2.40
C PRO A 40 -2.24 -12.72 -1.30
N TRP A 41 -1.59 -12.60 -0.15
CA TRP A 41 -1.98 -13.36 1.02
C TRP A 41 -3.21 -12.73 1.65
N VAL A 42 -4.03 -13.52 2.31
CA VAL A 42 -5.12 -13.01 3.15
C VAL A 42 -4.64 -13.00 4.59
N LYS A 43 -4.79 -11.87 5.26
CA LYS A 43 -4.52 -11.70 6.68
C LYS A 43 -5.74 -11.12 7.36
N ASN A 44 -6.28 -11.86 8.32
CA ASN A 44 -7.28 -11.32 9.23
C ASN A 44 -6.58 -10.45 10.27
N VAL A 45 -7.00 -9.20 10.41
CA VAL A 45 -6.55 -8.32 11.50
C VAL A 45 -7.73 -8.12 12.45
N ALA A 46 -7.55 -8.52 13.71
CA ALA A 46 -8.57 -8.40 14.74
C ALA A 46 -9.08 -6.95 14.84
N GLY A 47 -10.40 -6.77 14.84
CA GLY A 47 -11.05 -5.46 14.83
C GLY A 47 -11.15 -4.76 13.46
N VAL A 48 -10.54 -5.31 12.40
CA VAL A 48 -10.61 -4.77 11.03
C VAL A 48 -11.23 -5.77 10.04
N GLY A 49 -10.87 -7.05 10.14
CA GLY A 49 -11.30 -8.12 9.25
C GLY A 49 -10.23 -8.54 8.24
N ASP A 50 -10.66 -9.18 7.16
CA ASP A 50 -9.75 -9.74 6.15
C ASP A 50 -9.16 -8.66 5.24
N LEU A 51 -7.84 -8.67 5.13
CA LEU A 51 -7.05 -7.80 4.27
C LEU A 51 -6.17 -8.64 3.35
N GLU A 52 -6.00 -8.16 2.12
CA GLU A 52 -4.99 -8.64 1.20
C GLU A 52 -3.62 -8.06 1.58
N VAL A 53 -2.58 -8.88 1.50
CA VAL A 53 -1.19 -8.50 1.74
C VAL A 53 -0.37 -8.81 0.49
N TYR A 54 0.29 -7.79 -0.05
CA TYR A 54 1.32 -7.97 -1.08
C TYR A 54 2.70 -7.51 -0.56
N PRO A 55 3.80 -8.13 -1.03
CA PRO A 55 5.15 -7.78 -0.58
C PRO A 55 5.51 -6.31 -0.88
N ASN A 56 6.33 -5.67 -0.03
CA ASN A 56 6.71 -4.28 -0.17
C ASN A 56 8.23 -4.10 -0.29
N ARG A 57 8.70 -3.86 -1.52
CA ARG A 57 10.13 -3.63 -1.85
C ARG A 57 11.02 -4.75 -1.30
N ASP A 58 12.25 -4.41 -0.92
CA ASP A 58 13.22 -5.35 -0.36
C ASP A 58 13.10 -5.43 1.17
N SER A 59 12.84 -6.63 1.67
CA SER A 59 12.78 -6.95 3.10
C SER A 59 14.10 -7.50 3.65
N LEU A 60 15.04 -7.92 2.80
CA LEU A 60 16.29 -8.58 3.22
C LEU A 60 17.17 -7.70 4.14
N PRO A 61 17.32 -6.37 3.90
CA PRO A 61 18.13 -5.53 4.78
C PRO A 61 17.64 -5.51 6.24
N TYR A 62 16.34 -5.74 6.47
CA TYR A 62 15.75 -5.73 7.80
C TYR A 62 16.23 -6.87 8.69
N GLN A 63 16.74 -7.95 8.10
CA GLN A 63 17.31 -9.07 8.85
C GLN A 63 18.49 -8.61 9.71
N ARG A 64 19.45 -7.88 9.11
CA ARG A 64 20.59 -7.33 9.86
C ARG A 64 20.22 -6.08 10.65
N LEU A 65 19.39 -5.22 10.06
CA LEU A 65 19.01 -3.94 10.70
C LEU A 65 18.35 -4.13 12.07
N TYR A 66 17.59 -5.22 12.23
CA TYR A 66 16.87 -5.54 13.46
C TYR A 66 17.50 -6.69 14.27
N GLY A 67 18.71 -7.15 13.92
CA GLY A 67 19.36 -8.26 14.64
C GLY A 67 18.60 -9.59 14.55
N LEU A 68 17.97 -9.86 13.42
CA LEU A 68 17.13 -11.03 13.13
C LEU A 68 17.88 -12.06 12.26
N GLU A 69 19.21 -12.20 12.38
CA GLU A 69 20.02 -13.08 11.53
C GLU A 69 19.59 -14.55 11.60
N GLN A 70 18.99 -14.98 12.70
CA GLN A 70 18.47 -16.34 12.88
C GLN A 70 17.07 -16.53 12.27
N ALA A 71 16.37 -15.45 11.89
CA ALA A 71 15.04 -15.55 11.33
C ALA A 71 15.07 -16.22 9.94
N HIS A 72 14.33 -17.31 9.79
CA HIS A 72 14.16 -17.98 8.50
C HIS A 72 13.11 -17.31 7.61
N THR A 73 12.30 -16.40 8.14
CA THR A 73 11.31 -15.65 7.37
C THR A 73 11.39 -14.19 7.81
N VAL A 74 11.58 -13.28 6.84
CA VAL A 74 11.60 -11.83 7.05
C VAL A 74 10.81 -11.22 5.91
N PHE A 75 9.64 -10.68 6.25
CA PHE A 75 8.68 -10.19 5.28
C PHE A 75 8.12 -8.83 5.71
N ARG A 76 8.10 -7.87 4.78
CA ARG A 76 7.32 -6.65 4.89
C ARG A 76 6.35 -6.58 3.74
N GLY A 77 5.10 -6.25 4.06
CA GLY A 77 4.01 -6.16 3.09
C GLY A 77 3.19 -4.89 3.26
N THR A 78 2.27 -4.70 2.34
CA THR A 78 1.27 -3.63 2.38
C THR A 78 -0.12 -4.24 2.46
N LEU A 79 -0.93 -3.75 3.40
CA LEU A 79 -2.31 -4.19 3.62
C LEU A 79 -3.29 -3.42 2.73
N ARG A 80 -4.25 -4.11 2.13
CA ARG A 80 -5.36 -3.53 1.36
C ARG A 80 -6.64 -4.32 1.58
N TYR A 81 -7.79 -3.65 1.41
CA TYR A 81 -9.06 -4.37 1.40
C TYR A 81 -9.19 -5.26 0.14
N PRO A 82 -9.96 -6.37 0.24
CA PRO A 82 -10.13 -7.29 -0.87
C PRO A 82 -10.60 -6.65 -2.18
N GLY A 83 -10.04 -7.14 -3.29
CA GLY A 83 -10.29 -6.68 -4.66
C GLY A 83 -9.35 -5.56 -5.13
N TRP A 84 -8.49 -5.02 -4.26
CA TRP A 84 -7.46 -4.07 -4.66
C TRP A 84 -6.41 -4.73 -5.56
N CYS A 85 -5.85 -5.87 -5.13
CA CYS A 85 -4.74 -6.50 -5.86
C CYS A 85 -5.19 -6.98 -7.24
N ASP A 86 -6.37 -7.60 -7.36
CA ASP A 86 -6.92 -8.02 -8.64
C ASP A 86 -7.08 -6.85 -9.62
N THR A 87 -7.61 -5.71 -9.13
CA THR A 87 -7.80 -4.53 -9.98
C THR A 87 -6.44 -3.97 -10.42
N MET A 88 -5.49 -3.83 -9.48
CA MET A 88 -4.15 -3.33 -9.79
C MET A 88 -3.36 -4.26 -10.70
N ALA A 89 -3.55 -5.59 -10.59
CA ALA A 89 -2.93 -6.57 -11.48
C ALA A 89 -3.36 -6.36 -12.94
N VAL A 90 -4.66 -6.13 -13.17
CA VAL A 90 -5.21 -5.86 -14.52
C VAL A 90 -4.72 -4.51 -15.05
N LEU A 91 -4.74 -3.45 -14.23
CA LEU A 91 -4.21 -2.14 -14.62
C LEU A 91 -2.72 -2.21 -14.98
N THR A 92 -1.94 -3.00 -14.22
CA THR A 92 -0.51 -3.22 -14.47
C THR A 92 -0.29 -3.98 -15.77
N ALA A 93 -1.01 -5.09 -15.99
CA ALA A 93 -0.90 -5.89 -17.21
C ALA A 93 -1.32 -5.09 -18.46
N ALA A 94 -2.29 -4.18 -18.30
CA ALA A 94 -2.72 -3.26 -19.34
C ALA A 94 -1.75 -2.08 -19.56
N GLY A 95 -0.70 -1.93 -18.75
CA GLY A 95 0.32 -0.87 -18.90
C GLY A 95 -0.14 0.50 -18.39
N LEU A 96 -1.18 0.59 -17.57
CA LEU A 96 -1.68 1.87 -17.05
C LEU A 96 -0.78 2.48 -15.96
N LEU A 97 0.20 1.73 -15.46
CA LEU A 97 1.20 2.23 -14.52
C LEU A 97 2.49 2.71 -15.22
N ASP A 98 2.47 2.84 -16.55
CA ASP A 98 3.58 3.44 -17.29
C ASP A 98 3.52 4.98 -17.20
N ASP A 99 4.62 5.58 -16.74
CA ASP A 99 4.79 7.03 -16.62
C ASP A 99 5.57 7.65 -17.79
N SER A 100 5.87 6.87 -18.82
CA SER A 100 6.50 7.36 -20.04
C SER A 100 5.57 8.33 -20.77
N PHE A 101 6.16 9.40 -21.31
CA PHE A 101 5.47 10.36 -22.17
C PHE A 101 4.88 9.66 -23.40
N ARG A 102 3.63 9.98 -23.74
CA ARG A 102 2.91 9.44 -24.90
C ARG A 102 2.17 10.54 -25.65
N GLN A 103 2.69 10.91 -26.81
CA GLN A 103 2.07 11.90 -27.70
C GLN A 103 0.68 11.46 -28.20
N ASP A 104 0.45 10.15 -28.35
CA ASP A 104 -0.81 9.61 -28.86
C ASP A 104 -1.99 9.71 -27.88
N LEU A 105 -1.76 10.17 -26.65
CA LEU A 105 -2.83 10.42 -25.67
C LEU A 105 -3.52 11.77 -25.86
N ALA A 106 -2.92 12.68 -26.62
CA ALA A 106 -3.48 14.02 -26.84
C ALA A 106 -4.89 13.93 -27.47
N GLY A 107 -5.89 14.48 -26.77
CA GLY A 107 -7.30 14.43 -27.19
C GLY A 107 -7.95 13.05 -27.13
N LYS A 108 -7.22 12.00 -26.69
CA LYS A 108 -7.73 10.63 -26.63
C LYS A 108 -8.60 10.43 -25.39
N SER A 109 -9.74 9.75 -25.58
CA SER A 109 -10.60 9.34 -24.48
C SER A 109 -10.14 8.01 -23.87
N TRP A 110 -10.58 7.73 -22.65
CA TRP A 110 -10.32 6.44 -22.01
C TRP A 110 -10.85 5.25 -22.84
N ARG A 111 -12.05 5.39 -23.43
CA ARG A 111 -12.62 4.39 -24.33
C ARG A 111 -11.73 4.18 -25.56
N GLN A 112 -11.34 5.25 -26.24
CA GLN A 112 -10.54 5.16 -27.47
C GLN A 112 -9.18 4.50 -27.19
N MET A 113 -8.58 4.74 -26.02
CA MET A 113 -7.33 4.08 -25.64
C MET A 113 -7.44 2.55 -25.64
N TRP A 114 -8.56 2.00 -25.14
CA TRP A 114 -8.80 0.56 -25.17
C TRP A 114 -9.08 0.03 -26.57
N VAL A 115 -9.91 0.76 -27.33
CA VAL A 115 -10.25 0.42 -28.72
C VAL A 115 -8.98 0.32 -29.56
N ASP A 116 -8.11 1.33 -29.50
CA ASP A 116 -6.84 1.35 -30.24
C ASP A 116 -5.90 0.24 -29.76
N LYS A 117 -5.73 0.08 -28.44
CA LYS A 117 -4.80 -0.90 -27.85
C LYS A 117 -5.16 -2.33 -28.24
N TYR A 118 -6.45 -2.65 -28.28
CA TYR A 118 -6.95 -4.00 -28.56
C TYR A 118 -7.51 -4.17 -29.99
N ARG A 119 -7.40 -3.14 -30.85
CA ARG A 119 -7.88 -3.14 -32.24
C ARG A 119 -9.36 -3.53 -32.34
N LEU A 120 -10.18 -2.97 -31.47
CA LEU A 120 -11.63 -3.18 -31.44
C LEU A 120 -12.33 -2.20 -32.39
N SER A 121 -13.63 -2.37 -32.60
CA SER A 121 -14.47 -1.35 -33.25
C SER A 121 -14.80 -0.22 -32.26
N ASP A 122 -15.04 1.00 -32.76
CA ASP A 122 -15.37 2.15 -31.90
C ASP A 122 -16.67 1.93 -31.10
N ASP A 123 -17.60 1.15 -31.66
CA ASP A 123 -18.88 0.75 -31.06
C ASP A 123 -18.79 -0.55 -30.23
N ALA A 124 -17.58 -1.09 -30.00
CA ALA A 124 -17.39 -2.35 -29.30
C ALA A 124 -18.13 -2.39 -27.95
N PRO A 125 -18.98 -3.40 -27.70
CA PRO A 125 -19.73 -3.49 -26.47
C PRO A 125 -18.82 -3.74 -25.26
N ALA A 126 -19.33 -3.46 -24.06
CA ALA A 126 -18.62 -3.68 -22.80
C ALA A 126 -18.09 -5.13 -22.65
N SER A 127 -18.82 -6.11 -23.20
CA SER A 127 -18.40 -7.52 -23.22
C SER A 127 -17.11 -7.77 -23.98
N GLN A 128 -16.88 -7.06 -25.10
CA GLN A 128 -15.62 -7.17 -25.85
C GLN A 128 -14.46 -6.50 -25.11
N LEU A 129 -14.70 -5.35 -24.46
CA LEU A 129 -13.69 -4.71 -23.61
C LEU A 129 -13.29 -5.62 -22.43
N ALA A 130 -14.27 -6.24 -21.78
CA ALA A 130 -14.04 -7.20 -20.70
C ALA A 130 -13.22 -8.41 -21.18
N ALA A 131 -13.58 -8.98 -22.33
CA ALA A 131 -12.87 -10.09 -22.94
C ALA A 131 -11.41 -9.73 -23.32
N ALA A 132 -11.18 -8.54 -23.89
CA ALA A 132 -9.85 -8.06 -24.25
C ALA A 132 -8.95 -7.86 -23.02
N LEU A 133 -9.54 -7.46 -21.89
CA LEU A 133 -8.87 -7.35 -20.59
C LEU A 133 -8.76 -8.69 -19.85
N GLN A 134 -9.34 -9.77 -20.38
CA GLN A 134 -9.39 -11.09 -19.76
C GLN A 134 -10.04 -11.08 -18.36
N ILE A 135 -11.11 -10.28 -18.20
CA ILE A 135 -11.86 -10.16 -16.94
C ILE A 135 -13.35 -10.44 -17.16
N PRO A 136 -14.07 -10.96 -16.15
CA PRO A 136 -15.52 -11.13 -16.23
C PRO A 136 -16.22 -9.78 -16.29
N LEU A 137 -17.14 -9.60 -17.25
CA LEU A 137 -17.94 -8.37 -17.41
C LEU A 137 -18.68 -7.98 -16.12
N ASN A 138 -19.26 -8.95 -15.42
CA ASN A 138 -19.99 -8.72 -14.17
C ASN A 138 -19.11 -8.79 -12.91
N GLY A 139 -17.79 -8.96 -13.08
CA GLY A 139 -16.82 -9.11 -12.00
C GLY A 139 -16.47 -7.79 -11.30
N GLY A 140 -15.90 -7.90 -10.09
CA GLY A 140 -15.54 -6.75 -9.27
C GLY A 140 -14.49 -5.82 -9.90
N VAL A 141 -13.56 -6.38 -10.69
CA VAL A 141 -12.53 -5.61 -11.40
C VAL A 141 -13.14 -4.74 -12.49
N PHE A 142 -13.98 -5.33 -13.37
CA PHE A 142 -14.63 -4.58 -14.45
C PHE A 142 -15.48 -3.44 -13.89
N LYS A 143 -16.31 -3.72 -12.87
CA LYS A 143 -17.12 -2.71 -12.17
C LYS A 143 -16.27 -1.62 -11.53
N SER A 144 -15.10 -1.96 -10.98
CA SER A 144 -14.19 -0.96 -10.39
C SER A 144 -13.60 -0.04 -11.47
N MET A 145 -13.18 -0.59 -12.61
CA MET A 145 -12.65 0.18 -13.75
C MET A 145 -13.73 1.04 -14.40
N GLU A 146 -14.95 0.52 -14.52
CA GLU A 146 -16.12 1.25 -15.01
C GLU A 146 -16.49 2.42 -14.09
N TRP A 147 -16.53 2.19 -12.77
CA TRP A 147 -16.82 3.25 -11.79
C TRP A 147 -15.78 4.38 -11.80
N LEU A 148 -14.51 4.05 -12.03
CA LEU A 148 -13.47 5.05 -12.26
C LEU A 148 -13.73 5.87 -13.54
N GLY A 149 -14.45 5.32 -14.51
CA GLY A 149 -14.71 5.94 -15.81
C GLY A 149 -13.67 5.56 -16.87
N LEU A 150 -12.91 4.49 -16.66
CA LEU A 150 -11.85 4.05 -17.58
C LEU A 150 -12.40 3.49 -18.89
N PHE A 151 -13.71 3.35 -19.06
CA PHE A 151 -14.35 2.96 -20.33
C PHE A 151 -15.18 4.09 -20.96
N SER A 152 -15.09 5.31 -20.41
CA SER A 152 -15.89 6.45 -20.83
C SER A 152 -15.27 7.23 -21.99
N SER A 153 -16.07 8.11 -22.60
CA SER A 153 -15.61 9.09 -23.60
C SER A 153 -14.88 10.29 -22.98
N ALA A 154 -14.66 10.32 -21.66
CA ALA A 154 -13.88 11.38 -21.02
C ALA A 154 -12.42 11.35 -21.50
N ALA A 155 -11.86 12.54 -21.73
CA ALA A 155 -10.46 12.69 -22.11
C ALA A 155 -9.52 12.17 -20.99
N ILE A 156 -8.40 11.55 -21.39
CA ILE A 156 -7.35 11.13 -20.45
C ILE A 156 -6.71 12.36 -19.79
N GLY A 157 -6.42 13.40 -20.58
CA GLY A 157 -5.98 14.70 -20.06
C GLY A 157 -4.63 14.67 -19.34
N ALA A 158 -3.70 13.82 -19.79
CA ALA A 158 -2.37 13.69 -19.23
C ALA A 158 -1.37 13.17 -20.28
N ASP A 159 -0.08 13.43 -20.04
CA ASP A 159 1.01 13.04 -20.93
C ASP A 159 1.48 11.59 -20.74
N SER A 160 1.08 10.94 -19.66
CA SER A 160 1.33 9.52 -19.39
C SER A 160 0.04 8.82 -18.93
N LEU A 161 -0.03 7.50 -19.11
CA LEU A 161 -1.18 6.72 -18.63
C LEU A 161 -1.25 6.72 -17.10
N LEU A 162 -0.09 6.65 -16.42
CA LEU A 162 -0.03 6.70 -14.97
C LEU A 162 -0.58 8.02 -14.43
N ASP A 163 -0.23 9.16 -15.04
CA ASP A 163 -0.72 10.46 -14.58
C ASP A 163 -2.21 10.64 -14.88
N GLY A 164 -2.69 10.16 -16.03
CA GLY A 164 -4.12 10.13 -16.34
C GLY A 164 -4.90 9.30 -15.33
N LEU A 165 -4.41 8.09 -15.02
CA LEU A 165 -5.00 7.22 -14.01
C LEU A 165 -4.99 7.87 -12.62
N THR A 166 -3.87 8.51 -12.26
CA THR A 166 -3.70 9.27 -11.01
C THR A 166 -4.78 10.32 -10.88
N GLN A 167 -5.03 11.13 -11.91
CA GLN A 167 -6.05 12.18 -11.89
C GLN A 167 -7.46 11.60 -11.69
N VAL A 168 -7.81 10.55 -12.44
CA VAL A 168 -9.14 9.92 -12.34
C VAL A 168 -9.37 9.33 -10.95
N MET A 169 -8.39 8.58 -10.46
CA MET A 169 -8.46 7.97 -9.13
C MET A 169 -8.51 9.04 -8.05
N GLN A 170 -7.71 10.10 -8.12
CA GLN A 170 -7.73 11.19 -7.14
C GLN A 170 -9.10 11.87 -7.06
N ARG A 171 -9.73 12.16 -8.21
CA ARG A 171 -11.07 12.78 -8.25
C ARG A 171 -12.15 11.88 -7.66
N ARG A 172 -12.11 10.57 -7.96
CA ARG A 172 -13.16 9.60 -7.57
C ARG A 172 -12.97 9.07 -6.15
N MET A 173 -11.73 8.97 -5.67
CA MET A 173 -11.36 8.26 -4.44
C MET A 173 -10.85 9.22 -3.36
N ALA A 174 -11.30 10.47 -3.37
CA ALA A 174 -11.05 11.41 -2.29
C ALA A 174 -11.97 11.13 -1.09
N TYR A 175 -11.48 11.46 0.10
CA TYR A 175 -12.34 11.54 1.29
C TYR A 175 -13.28 12.75 1.18
N HIS A 176 -14.53 12.54 1.58
CA HIS A 176 -15.53 13.59 1.72
C HIS A 176 -15.57 14.09 3.18
N PRO A 177 -16.11 15.30 3.42
CA PRO A 177 -16.27 15.82 4.78
C PRO A 177 -17.01 14.83 5.69
N GLY A 178 -16.49 14.63 6.89
CA GLY A 178 -17.06 13.72 7.90
C GLY A 178 -16.65 12.24 7.74
N GLU A 179 -16.07 11.84 6.62
CA GLU A 179 -15.46 10.52 6.48
C GLU A 179 -14.15 10.42 7.28
N ARG A 180 -13.72 9.19 7.56
CA ARG A 180 -12.50 8.89 8.31
C ARG A 180 -11.61 7.93 7.55
N ASP A 181 -10.30 8.13 7.65
CA ASP A 181 -9.31 7.14 7.24
C ASP A 181 -8.95 6.18 8.39
N LEU A 182 -8.13 5.19 8.05
CA LEU A 182 -7.69 4.12 8.93
C LEU A 182 -6.23 3.79 8.64
N VAL A 183 -5.41 3.74 9.68
CA VAL A 183 -4.07 3.16 9.64
C VAL A 183 -4.08 1.84 10.41
N VAL A 184 -3.62 0.79 9.74
CA VAL A 184 -3.37 -0.53 10.34
C VAL A 184 -1.90 -0.85 10.14
N LEU A 185 -1.19 -1.08 11.24
CA LEU A 185 0.17 -1.62 11.26
C LEU A 185 0.18 -2.84 12.16
N GLN A 186 0.67 -3.96 11.64
CA GLN A 186 0.73 -5.22 12.37
C GLN A 186 2.10 -5.85 12.16
N HIS A 187 2.81 -6.09 13.25
CA HIS A 187 3.97 -6.98 13.29
C HIS A 187 3.55 -8.31 13.88
N ASP A 188 3.96 -9.42 13.26
CA ASP A 188 3.86 -10.75 13.88
C ASP A 188 5.26 -11.33 14.00
N PHE A 189 5.51 -11.97 15.11
CA PHE A 189 6.77 -12.63 15.41
C PHE A 189 6.47 -14.07 15.83
N GLN A 190 7.11 -15.01 15.16
CA GLN A 190 7.22 -16.38 15.63
C GLN A 190 8.59 -16.50 16.30
N VAL A 191 8.57 -16.67 17.61
CA VAL A 191 9.77 -16.69 18.45
C VAL A 191 9.96 -18.06 19.06
N GLN A 192 11.20 -18.46 19.26
CA GLN A 192 11.56 -19.69 19.97
C GLN A 192 12.41 -19.30 21.17
N PHE A 193 11.95 -19.66 22.37
CA PHE A 193 12.69 -19.41 23.60
C PHE A 193 13.70 -20.54 23.86
N GLY A 194 14.55 -20.40 24.88
CA GLY A 194 15.59 -21.38 25.21
C GLY A 194 15.06 -22.76 25.59
N ASP A 195 13.77 -22.86 25.93
CA ASP A 195 13.04 -24.12 26.15
C ASP A 195 12.57 -24.79 24.84
N HIS A 196 12.92 -24.20 23.69
CA HIS A 196 12.51 -24.57 22.35
C HIS A 196 11.01 -24.47 22.07
N THR A 197 10.21 -23.89 22.97
CA THR A 197 8.78 -23.70 22.78
C THR A 197 8.53 -22.56 21.79
N PRO A 198 7.86 -22.81 20.64
CA PRO A 198 7.47 -21.73 19.75
C PRO A 198 6.36 -20.90 20.42
N ARG A 199 6.46 -19.57 20.31
CA ARG A 199 5.39 -18.66 20.71
C ARG A 199 5.11 -17.68 19.58
N ARG A 200 3.86 -17.22 19.52
CA ARG A 200 3.47 -16.14 18.61
C ARG A 200 3.23 -14.90 19.43
N THR A 201 3.90 -13.83 19.06
CA THR A 201 3.64 -12.50 19.61
C THR A 201 3.38 -11.54 18.49
N SER A 202 2.53 -10.55 18.75
CA SER A 202 2.08 -9.62 17.74
C SER A 202 1.98 -8.22 18.31
N ALA A 203 2.22 -7.21 17.48
CA ALA A 203 2.16 -5.81 17.86
C ALA A 203 1.30 -5.05 16.83
N CYS A 204 0.18 -4.50 17.28
CA CYS A 204 -0.86 -3.93 16.43
C CYS A 204 -1.09 -2.44 16.73
N LEU A 205 -1.13 -1.61 15.69
CA LEU A 205 -1.69 -0.26 15.74
C LEU A 205 -2.90 -0.23 14.81
N ILE A 206 -4.06 0.12 15.37
CA ILE A 206 -5.28 0.46 14.65
C ILE A 206 -5.66 1.86 15.09
N ASP A 207 -5.50 2.86 14.21
CA ASP A 207 -5.85 4.25 14.50
C ASP A 207 -6.80 4.77 13.41
N TYR A 208 -7.85 5.47 13.83
CA TYR A 208 -8.85 6.07 12.94
C TYR A 208 -8.66 7.58 12.90
N GLY A 209 -8.91 8.17 11.73
CA GLY A 209 -8.97 9.62 11.59
C GLY A 209 -10.08 10.23 12.45
N MET A 210 -9.91 11.50 12.81
CA MET A 210 -10.95 12.24 13.55
C MET A 210 -11.93 12.84 12.53
N PRO A 211 -13.27 12.64 12.66
CA PRO A 211 -14.22 13.32 11.80
C PRO A 211 -14.03 14.83 11.92
N PHE A 212 -13.90 15.52 10.77
CA PHE A 212 -13.62 16.96 10.72
C PHE A 212 -12.33 17.40 11.42
N GLY A 213 -11.41 16.47 11.69
CA GLY A 213 -10.09 16.75 12.25
C GLY A 213 -8.98 16.10 11.44
N ASP A 214 -7.84 15.84 12.08
CA ASP A 214 -6.70 15.23 11.43
C ASP A 214 -6.96 13.76 11.08
N SER A 215 -6.53 13.37 9.88
CA SER A 215 -6.55 11.97 9.45
C SER A 215 -5.55 11.14 10.26
N SER A 216 -5.82 9.85 10.44
CA SER A 216 -4.90 8.91 11.06
C SER A 216 -3.55 8.90 10.34
N MET A 217 -3.56 8.90 9.01
CA MET A 217 -2.35 9.00 8.20
C MET A 217 -1.54 10.26 8.51
N SER A 218 -2.18 11.43 8.57
CA SER A 218 -1.48 12.70 8.86
C SER A 218 -0.88 12.71 10.27
N ARG A 219 -1.61 12.20 11.27
CA ARG A 219 -1.13 12.10 12.65
C ARG A 219 0.03 11.11 12.79
N THR A 220 -0.11 9.91 12.24
CA THR A 220 0.88 8.82 12.37
C THR A 220 2.12 9.02 11.51
N VAL A 221 2.12 10.00 10.59
CA VAL A 221 3.31 10.43 9.84
C VAL A 221 3.90 11.72 10.42
N GLY A 222 3.06 12.73 10.65
CA GLY A 222 3.49 14.07 11.06
C GLY A 222 3.94 14.14 12.52
N LEU A 223 3.22 13.51 13.45
CA LEU A 223 3.57 13.57 14.87
C LEU A 223 4.91 12.92 15.19
N PRO A 224 5.28 11.72 14.66
CA PRO A 224 6.60 11.17 14.90
C PRO A 224 7.72 12.10 14.42
N ALA A 225 7.56 12.75 13.27
CA ALA A 225 8.53 13.71 12.74
C ALA A 225 8.63 14.97 13.61
N ALA A 226 7.48 15.53 14.04
CA ALA A 226 7.44 16.70 14.92
C ALA A 226 8.06 16.42 16.29
N VAL A 227 7.79 15.26 16.87
CA VAL A 227 8.41 14.82 18.12
C VAL A 227 9.91 14.64 17.92
N ALA A 228 10.37 13.92 16.89
CA ALA A 228 11.80 13.78 16.62
C ALA A 228 12.51 15.15 16.52
N ALA A 229 11.94 16.10 15.76
CA ALA A 229 12.47 17.46 15.64
C ALA A 229 12.54 18.19 16.99
N LYS A 230 11.49 18.10 17.81
CA LYS A 230 11.47 18.65 19.17
C LYS A 230 12.58 18.05 20.05
N TRP A 231 12.80 16.74 20.00
CA TRP A 231 13.80 16.08 20.85
C TRP A 231 15.24 16.36 20.41
N ILE A 232 15.48 16.54 19.11
CA ILE A 232 16.75 17.05 18.58
C ILE A 232 16.98 18.48 19.08
N TRP A 233 15.98 19.37 18.93
CA TRP A 233 16.08 20.77 19.38
C TRP A 233 16.37 20.89 20.88
N LEU A 234 15.70 20.10 21.70
CA LEU A 234 15.90 20.05 23.15
C LEU A 234 17.19 19.33 23.57
N LYS A 235 18.05 18.93 22.63
CA LYS A 235 19.30 18.20 22.86
C LYS A 235 19.09 16.94 23.71
N ARG A 236 17.99 16.22 23.46
CA ARG A 236 17.71 14.93 24.11
C ARG A 236 18.07 13.73 23.24
N ILE A 237 18.20 13.95 21.94
CA ILE A 237 18.85 13.03 20.99
C ILE A 237 20.21 13.66 20.67
N HIS A 238 21.28 12.95 21.00
CA HIS A 238 22.67 13.39 20.86
C HIS A 238 23.37 12.74 19.66
N LEU A 239 22.75 11.72 19.06
CA LEU A 239 23.26 11.05 17.87
C LEU A 239 23.47 12.06 16.73
N THR A 240 24.66 12.01 16.13
CA THR A 240 25.04 12.84 14.97
C THR A 240 25.11 12.01 13.70
N GLY A 241 25.16 12.71 12.55
CA GLY A 241 25.20 12.10 11.22
C GLY A 241 23.81 11.76 10.67
N VAL A 242 23.77 11.02 9.56
CA VAL A 242 22.52 10.54 8.95
C VAL A 242 22.04 9.32 9.73
N ARG A 243 20.88 9.43 10.36
CA ARG A 243 20.29 8.40 11.24
C ARG A 243 18.92 7.97 10.75
N ILE A 244 18.57 6.73 11.08
CA ILE A 244 17.22 6.15 10.95
C ILE A 244 16.73 5.75 12.35
N PRO A 245 15.43 5.59 12.60
CA PRO A 245 14.92 5.41 13.98
C PRO A 245 15.04 3.96 14.47
N VAL A 246 16.27 3.42 14.52
CA VAL A 246 16.54 2.05 15.02
C VAL A 246 17.31 2.04 16.34
N GLU A 247 17.91 3.17 16.72
CA GLU A 247 18.56 3.33 18.01
C GLU A 247 17.53 3.65 19.11
N PRO A 248 17.63 3.00 20.30
CA PRO A 248 16.70 3.25 21.42
C PRO A 248 16.61 4.70 21.86
N GLU A 249 17.71 5.44 21.77
CA GLU A 249 17.77 6.88 22.05
C GLU A 249 16.79 7.69 21.16
N ILE A 250 16.51 7.21 19.95
CA ILE A 250 15.56 7.84 19.03
C ILE A 250 14.15 7.30 19.30
N TYR A 251 13.94 5.99 19.19
CA TYR A 251 12.57 5.47 19.11
C TYR A 251 11.85 5.43 20.46
N LEU A 252 12.54 5.18 21.59
CA LEU A 252 11.89 5.09 22.91
C LEU A 252 11.21 6.39 23.35
N PRO A 253 11.88 7.57 23.33
CA PRO A 253 11.23 8.82 23.72
C PRO A 253 10.10 9.21 22.75
N ILE A 254 10.29 8.96 21.44
CA ILE A 254 9.26 9.23 20.43
C ILE A 254 8.02 8.37 20.69
N LEU A 255 8.18 7.06 20.86
CA LEU A 255 7.05 6.16 21.17
C LEU A 255 6.35 6.52 22.48
N SER A 256 7.09 6.94 23.50
CA SER A 256 6.53 7.38 24.78
C SER A 256 5.67 8.65 24.63
N GLU A 257 6.13 9.63 23.86
CA GLU A 257 5.36 10.85 23.60
C GLU A 257 4.16 10.60 22.68
N LEU A 258 4.30 9.78 21.64
CA LEU A 258 3.20 9.37 20.77
C LEU A 258 2.09 8.64 21.54
N ARG A 259 2.47 7.79 22.49
CA ARG A 259 1.51 7.11 23.38
C ARG A 259 0.68 8.09 24.19
N ARG A 260 1.28 9.18 24.68
CA ARG A 260 0.56 10.27 25.39
C ARG A 260 -0.37 11.05 24.46
N MET A 261 -0.12 11.04 23.15
CA MET A 261 -0.96 11.63 22.10
C MET A 261 -2.02 10.65 21.57
N GLY A 262 -2.19 9.50 22.21
CA GLY A 262 -3.19 8.49 21.85
C GLY A 262 -2.79 7.56 20.69
N ILE A 263 -1.57 7.66 20.17
CA ILE A 263 -1.05 6.71 19.16
C ILE A 263 -0.39 5.56 19.91
N ARG A 264 -1.06 4.41 19.98
CA ARG A 264 -0.63 3.27 20.79
C ARG A 264 -0.59 1.98 19.99
N ILE A 265 0.52 1.26 20.12
CA ILE A 265 0.66 -0.13 19.71
C ILE A 265 0.21 -1.02 20.87
N VAL A 266 -0.61 -2.02 20.57
CA VAL A 266 -1.07 -3.07 21.49
C VAL A 266 -0.32 -4.34 21.18
N GLU A 267 0.35 -4.89 22.18
CA GLU A 267 1.07 -6.16 22.09
C GLU A 267 0.19 -7.30 22.59
N THR A 268 0.33 -8.49 22.00
CA THR A 268 -0.42 -9.68 22.39
C THR A 268 0.48 -10.90 22.25
N ASP A 269 0.54 -11.71 23.31
CA ASP A 269 1.25 -12.97 23.35
C ASP A 269 0.24 -14.11 23.30
N GLU A 270 0.31 -14.94 22.25
CA GLU A 270 -0.41 -16.18 22.14
C GLU A 270 0.51 -17.31 22.62
N SER A 271 0.19 -17.89 23.78
CA SER A 271 0.69 -19.22 24.14
C SER A 271 -0.12 -20.24 23.35
N GLU A 272 0.53 -21.01 22.48
CA GLU A 272 -0.05 -22.23 21.90
C GLU A 272 -0.43 -23.24 22.99
#